data_AF-A0A428WQZ3-F1
#
_entry.id   AF-A0A428WQZ3-F1
#
_cell.length_a   1.000
_cell.length_b   1.000
_cell.length_c   1.000
_cell.angle_alpha   90.00
_cell.angle_beta   90.00
_cell.angle_gamma   90.00
#
_symmetry.space_group_name_H-M   'P 1'
#
loop_
_entity.id
_entity.type
_entity.pdbx_description
1 polymer ?
#
loop_
_entity_poly.entity_id
_entity_poly.type
_entity_poly.pdbx_seq_one_letter_code
_entity_poly.pdbx_strand_id
1 'polypeptide(L)'
;MSLELNVDNLLESNPPDKEQVKLIAKAYSTALAISMINGEDRPFARVSENVEVDHGECRRQLMIDWHLPTLTQALPRNDLMSNAKFIDAFNEMNPVLVVPIFIVRKGRLMNNFCVEDPSGGKLYLCGTDEWQERSRLMLRFFWGLVDLVPVEKGSYTEGRLAELKRRYLELPTMDTDAATARVEEVFGELGTIGVPFYPGVLGRLRYVGNYVAKRHLIWLHLTSRPGQAARLSVSYRTRFSADYLPKPRNGHRQPRSFYRRADEWVRRAVGQEPYEFRIPLAMHSVCTSYHFTQTAPPGTFFLEQRFAHERTLTMPKDQQIDTFDAAIRKLDNVHVQGKNEAGGPVAHLYVRNLPSTVGDQIYAYTLLRERPPGTTALVMWLTLFASIFFWFYWLIWDRLVIDDTKGIDVAALFVALPGLASIWFSRAFKDDIRPRIPLVSRIGLLAVGMSAFYSLLGVVVQRGVCNPAAAPCSPILTSIFSHQVLLVIAGLLTALTVWLIGRRFRFQKSYRVLQKNIIERYSR
;
A
#
# COMPACT_ATOMS: atom_id res chain seq x y z
N MET A 1 -3.01 -28.56 25.74
CA MET A 1 -1.82 -29.28 25.22
C MET A 1 -1.55 -30.57 25.97
N SER A 2 -1.79 -30.66 27.28
CA SER A 2 -1.52 -31.85 28.10
C SER A 2 -2.47 -33.05 27.89
N LEU A 3 -3.61 -32.88 27.20
CA LEU A 3 -4.62 -33.94 27.09
C LEU A 3 -4.44 -34.90 25.90
N GLU A 4 -3.70 -34.52 24.85
CA GLU A 4 -3.43 -35.39 23.67
C GLU A 4 -1.94 -35.64 23.42
N LEU A 5 -1.07 -34.78 23.93
CA LEU A 5 0.32 -35.15 24.17
C LEU A 5 0.32 -35.77 25.55
N ASN A 6 0.22 -37.10 25.62
CA ASN A 6 0.54 -37.81 26.85
C ASN A 6 2.06 -37.71 27.08
N VAL A 7 2.51 -36.49 27.36
CA VAL A 7 3.93 -36.10 27.52
C VAL A 7 4.53 -36.95 28.62
N ASP A 8 3.73 -37.26 29.66
CA ASP A 8 4.14 -37.99 30.85
C ASP A 8 4.64 -39.41 30.53
N ASN A 9 4.04 -40.11 29.56
CA ASN A 9 4.51 -41.44 29.10
C ASN A 9 5.77 -41.36 28.19
N LEU A 10 6.15 -40.17 27.72
CA LEU A 10 7.32 -39.94 26.86
C LEU A 10 8.54 -39.46 27.67
N LEU A 11 8.41 -39.29 29.00
CA LEU A 11 9.47 -38.78 29.88
C LEU A 11 10.50 -39.83 30.31
N GLU A 12 10.20 -41.12 30.12
CA GLU A 12 11.03 -42.22 30.67
C GLU A 12 12.15 -42.70 29.73
N SER A 13 12.08 -42.40 28.42
CA SER A 13 13.13 -42.79 27.48
C SER A 13 14.27 -41.76 27.47
N ASN A 14 15.42 -42.16 28.01
CA ASN A 14 16.68 -41.42 27.89
C ASN A 14 17.63 -42.27 27.04
N PRO A 15 17.98 -41.89 25.80
CA PRO A 15 17.79 -40.58 25.14
C PRO A 15 16.39 -40.34 24.52
N PRO A 16 16.02 -39.07 24.23
CA PRO A 16 14.74 -38.74 23.61
C PRO A 16 14.62 -39.36 22.21
N ASP A 17 13.47 -39.97 21.94
CA ASP A 17 13.18 -40.54 20.62
C ASP A 17 12.97 -39.43 19.57
N LYS A 18 13.37 -39.70 18.33
CA LYS A 18 13.23 -38.80 17.18
C LYS A 18 11.77 -38.37 16.96
N GLU A 19 10.81 -39.26 17.22
CA GLU A 19 9.38 -38.93 17.11
C GLU A 19 8.94 -37.93 18.19
N GLN A 20 9.46 -38.04 19.41
CA GLN A 20 9.20 -37.10 20.49
C GLN A 20 9.72 -35.70 20.13
N VAL A 21 10.96 -35.61 19.61
CA VAL A 21 11.55 -34.34 19.14
C VAL A 21 10.70 -33.70 18.05
N LYS A 22 10.28 -34.47 17.03
CA LYS A 22 9.41 -33.95 15.96
C LYS A 22 8.08 -33.42 16.51
N LEU A 23 7.51 -34.12 17.47
CA LEU A 23 6.23 -33.76 18.07
C LEU A 23 6.34 -32.47 18.88
N ILE A 24 7.41 -32.30 19.64
CA ILE A 24 7.70 -31.07 20.39
C ILE A 24 7.98 -29.91 19.42
N ALA A 25 8.69 -30.14 18.32
CA ALA A 25 8.90 -29.11 17.29
C ALA A 25 7.57 -28.68 16.62
N LYS A 26 6.65 -29.62 16.39
CA LYS A 26 5.27 -29.31 15.93
C LYS A 26 4.50 -28.50 16.99
N ALA A 27 4.58 -28.87 18.26
CA ALA A 27 3.92 -28.13 19.34
C ALA A 27 4.47 -26.71 19.47
N TYR A 28 5.80 -26.55 19.45
CA TYR A 28 6.48 -25.26 19.50
C TYR A 28 6.08 -24.35 18.31
N SER A 29 6.16 -24.86 17.08
CA SER A 29 5.75 -24.08 15.90
C SER A 29 4.29 -23.63 15.95
N THR A 30 3.41 -24.49 16.47
CA THR A 30 1.99 -24.18 16.66
C THR A 30 1.79 -23.12 17.75
N ALA A 31 2.51 -23.21 18.87
CA ALA A 31 2.48 -22.22 19.94
C ALA A 31 2.90 -20.83 19.45
N LEU A 32 3.94 -20.74 18.62
CA LEU A 32 4.34 -19.48 17.98
C LEU A 32 3.22 -18.88 17.12
N ALA A 33 2.53 -19.70 16.33
CA ALA A 33 1.46 -19.22 15.45
C ALA A 33 0.28 -18.69 16.26
N ILE A 34 -0.06 -19.38 17.35
CA ILE A 34 -1.12 -18.97 18.27
C ILE A 34 -0.77 -17.63 18.92
N SER A 35 0.45 -17.49 19.44
CA SER A 35 0.93 -16.25 20.05
C SER A 35 0.85 -15.07 19.07
N MET A 36 1.27 -15.28 17.80
CA MET A 36 1.13 -14.27 16.74
C MET A 36 -0.33 -13.90 16.45
N ILE A 37 -1.23 -14.88 16.37
CA ILE A 37 -2.66 -14.65 16.09
C ILE A 37 -3.33 -13.87 17.22
N ASN A 38 -3.04 -14.25 18.47
CA ASN A 38 -3.61 -13.61 19.66
C ASN A 38 -3.07 -12.18 19.85
N GLY A 39 -1.86 -11.89 19.35
CA GLY A 39 -1.22 -10.59 19.47
C GLY A 39 -0.74 -10.28 20.89
N GLU A 40 -0.63 -11.30 21.75
CA GLU A 40 -0.26 -11.16 23.17
C GLU A 40 1.25 -10.90 23.32
N ASP A 41 2.11 -11.61 22.57
CA ASP A 41 3.57 -11.57 22.83
C ASP A 41 4.41 -10.75 21.85
N ARG A 42 3.79 -10.03 20.89
CA ARG A 42 4.49 -9.21 19.85
C ARG A 42 5.87 -9.78 19.47
N PRO A 43 5.91 -11.00 18.90
CA PRO A 43 7.13 -11.81 18.85
C PRO A 43 8.28 -11.16 18.08
N PHE A 44 7.98 -10.20 17.21
CA PHE A 44 9.02 -9.43 16.51
C PHE A 44 9.43 -8.23 17.35
N ALA A 45 10.71 -8.14 17.70
CA ALA A 45 11.26 -6.98 18.40
C ALA A 45 11.14 -5.72 17.53
N ARG A 46 11.45 -5.87 16.25
CA ARG A 46 11.44 -4.79 15.28
C ARG A 46 11.11 -5.30 13.88
N VAL A 47 10.29 -4.55 13.18
CA VAL A 47 10.07 -4.71 11.73
C VAL A 47 10.42 -3.40 11.05
N SER A 48 11.32 -3.44 10.07
CA SER A 48 11.66 -2.29 9.23
C SER A 48 11.25 -2.58 7.80
N GLU A 49 10.24 -1.88 7.32
CA GLU A 49 9.68 -2.03 5.99
C GLU A 49 10.11 -0.87 5.09
N ASN A 50 10.79 -1.20 4.00
CA ASN A 50 11.07 -0.29 2.90
C ASN A 50 10.14 -0.56 1.72
N VAL A 51 9.51 0.49 1.21
CA VAL A 51 8.57 0.43 0.11
C VAL A 51 9.03 1.29 -1.05
N GLU A 52 9.13 0.66 -2.21
CA GLU A 52 9.33 1.33 -3.49
C GLU A 52 8.04 1.17 -4.31
N VAL A 53 7.47 2.30 -4.76
CA VAL A 53 6.30 2.30 -5.61
C VAL A 53 6.67 2.82 -6.98
N ASP A 54 6.48 1.99 -7.99
CA ASP A 54 6.88 2.28 -9.36
C ASP A 54 5.87 1.67 -10.35
N HIS A 55 5.34 2.49 -11.27
CA HIS A 55 4.44 2.05 -12.34
C HIS A 55 3.25 1.16 -11.92
N GLY A 56 2.67 1.41 -10.73
CA GLY A 56 1.54 0.64 -10.20
C GLY A 56 1.95 -0.68 -9.51
N GLU A 57 3.24 -0.99 -9.47
CA GLU A 57 3.80 -2.04 -8.64
C GLU A 57 4.32 -1.45 -7.32
N CYS A 58 4.16 -2.20 -6.24
CA CYS A 58 4.75 -1.90 -4.95
C CYS A 58 5.66 -3.03 -4.55
N ARG A 59 6.95 -2.72 -4.49
CA ARG A 59 8.00 -3.60 -4.03
C ARG A 59 8.18 -3.33 -2.55
N ARG A 60 8.06 -4.37 -1.75
CA ARG A 60 8.16 -4.31 -0.29
C ARG A 60 9.35 -5.15 0.12
N GLN A 61 10.19 -4.58 0.97
CA GLN A 61 11.31 -5.26 1.59
C GLN A 61 11.20 -5.02 3.09
N LEU A 62 11.06 -6.09 3.86
CA LEU A 62 10.91 -6.05 5.31
C LEU A 62 12.11 -6.72 5.94
N MET A 63 12.73 -6.05 6.91
CA MET A 63 13.70 -6.62 7.81
C MET A 63 13.00 -6.91 9.14
N ILE A 64 12.98 -8.17 9.55
CA ILE A 64 12.30 -8.64 10.75
C ILE A 64 13.37 -9.08 11.74
N ASP A 65 13.44 -8.41 12.87
CA ASP A 65 14.26 -8.82 14.00
C ASP A 65 13.35 -9.60 14.98
N TRP A 66 13.63 -10.88 15.13
CA TRP A 66 12.82 -11.83 15.90
C TRP A 66 13.64 -12.45 17.01
N HIS A 67 13.18 -12.31 18.26
CA HIS A 67 13.68 -13.13 19.36
C HIS A 67 12.81 -14.37 19.50
N LEU A 68 13.34 -15.52 19.09
CA LEU A 68 12.61 -16.78 19.25
C LEU A 68 12.48 -17.08 20.74
N PRO A 69 11.27 -17.37 21.25
CA PRO A 69 11.13 -17.77 22.64
C PRO A 69 11.86 -19.09 22.88
N THR A 70 12.35 -19.30 24.10
CA THR A 70 12.90 -20.60 24.49
C THR A 70 11.81 -21.67 24.46
N LEU A 71 12.21 -22.95 24.48
CA LEU A 71 11.24 -24.05 24.59
C LEU A 71 10.37 -23.91 25.85
N THR A 72 10.96 -23.53 26.99
CA THR A 72 10.24 -23.29 28.25
C THR A 72 9.25 -22.13 28.14
N GLN A 73 9.60 -21.05 27.44
CA GLN A 73 8.71 -19.91 27.26
C GLN A 73 7.51 -20.25 26.37
N ALA A 74 7.73 -20.95 25.26
CA ALA A 74 6.66 -21.34 24.35
C ALA A 74 5.82 -22.53 24.87
N LEU A 75 6.40 -23.42 25.67
CA LEU A 75 5.78 -24.63 26.20
C LEU A 75 5.98 -24.74 27.73
N PRO A 76 5.39 -23.83 28.54
CA PRO A 76 5.72 -23.66 29.96
C PRO A 76 5.26 -24.78 30.90
N ARG A 77 4.50 -25.77 30.43
CA ARG A 77 3.95 -26.86 31.25
C ARG A 77 4.70 -28.19 31.07
N ASN A 78 5.94 -28.15 30.64
CA ASN A 78 6.72 -29.36 30.36
C ASN A 78 8.12 -29.23 30.99
N ASP A 79 8.34 -29.97 32.08
CA ASP A 79 9.57 -29.88 32.88
C ASP A 79 10.82 -30.30 32.09
N LEU A 80 10.68 -31.13 31.05
CA LEU A 80 11.79 -31.46 30.15
C LEU A 80 12.35 -30.24 29.42
N MET A 81 11.50 -29.23 29.17
CA MET A 81 11.90 -28.04 28.42
C MET A 81 12.90 -27.18 29.20
N SER A 82 13.08 -27.45 30.49
CA SER A 82 14.08 -26.79 31.34
C SER A 82 15.39 -27.59 31.46
N ASN A 83 15.43 -28.84 30.98
CA ASN A 83 16.62 -29.69 31.06
C ASN A 83 17.59 -29.37 29.91
N ALA A 84 18.76 -28.82 30.26
CA ALA A 84 19.80 -28.42 29.29
C ALA A 84 20.20 -29.57 28.33
N LYS A 85 20.35 -30.80 28.85
CA LYS A 85 20.72 -31.96 28.01
C LYS A 85 19.65 -32.28 26.97
N PHE A 86 18.38 -32.16 27.36
CA PHE A 86 17.27 -32.36 26.43
C PHE A 86 17.25 -31.26 25.37
N ILE A 87 17.47 -30.00 25.74
CA ILE A 87 17.52 -28.87 24.80
C ILE A 87 18.65 -29.07 23.77
N ASP A 88 19.82 -29.53 24.22
CA ASP A 88 20.95 -29.81 23.33
C ASP A 88 20.61 -30.95 22.36
N ALA A 89 20.07 -32.07 22.88
CA ALA A 89 19.61 -33.20 22.06
C ALA A 89 18.51 -32.79 21.06
N PHE A 90 17.55 -31.96 21.49
CA PHE A 90 16.50 -31.42 20.63
C PHE A 90 17.09 -30.59 19.49
N ASN A 91 18.04 -29.71 19.79
CA ASN A 91 18.69 -28.85 18.80
C ASN A 91 19.56 -29.63 17.81
N GLU A 92 20.17 -30.74 18.24
CA GLU A 92 20.95 -31.63 17.39
C GLU A 92 20.04 -32.46 16.47
N MET A 93 18.97 -33.03 17.02
CA MET A 93 18.03 -33.88 16.28
C MET A 93 17.06 -33.08 15.38
N ASN A 94 16.83 -31.81 15.68
CA ASN A 94 15.98 -30.91 14.90
C ASN A 94 16.78 -29.68 14.43
N PRO A 95 17.70 -29.85 13.46
CA PRO A 95 18.55 -28.76 12.97
C PRO A 95 17.77 -27.66 12.24
N VAL A 96 16.50 -27.92 11.88
CA VAL A 96 15.62 -27.00 11.17
C VAL A 96 14.33 -26.83 11.95
N LEU A 97 14.04 -25.61 12.34
CA LEU A 97 12.83 -25.21 13.02
C LEU A 97 11.80 -24.71 12.01
N VAL A 98 10.58 -25.22 12.03
CA VAL A 98 9.48 -24.69 11.22
C VAL A 98 8.81 -23.57 12.01
N VAL A 99 8.79 -22.35 11.48
CA VAL A 99 8.21 -21.19 12.18
C VAL A 99 7.18 -20.45 11.31
N PRO A 100 6.16 -19.84 11.91
CA PRO A 100 5.18 -19.03 11.18
C PRO A 100 5.71 -17.61 10.95
N ILE A 101 5.43 -17.04 9.78
CA ILE A 101 5.48 -15.59 9.51
C ILE A 101 4.08 -15.12 9.13
N PHE A 102 3.74 -13.94 9.66
CA PHE A 102 2.49 -13.27 9.41
C PHE A 102 2.62 -12.20 8.33
N ILE A 103 1.93 -12.34 7.19
CA ILE A 103 1.91 -11.29 6.16
C ILE A 103 0.46 -10.94 5.81
N VAL A 104 0.06 -9.71 6.15
CA VAL A 104 -1.23 -9.18 5.74
C VAL A 104 -1.25 -9.03 4.23
N ARG A 105 -2.06 -9.88 3.57
CA ARG A 105 -2.30 -9.83 2.13
C ARG A 105 -3.48 -8.91 1.83
N LYS A 106 -3.20 -7.74 1.26
CA LYS A 106 -4.22 -6.83 0.70
C LYS A 106 -3.79 -6.49 -0.73
N GLY A 107 -4.49 -7.03 -1.73
CA GLY A 107 -4.13 -6.90 -3.14
C GLY A 107 -4.55 -8.14 -3.94
N ARG A 108 -4.38 -8.10 -5.27
CA ARG A 108 -4.77 -9.21 -6.15
C ARG A 108 -3.74 -10.35 -6.17
N LEU A 109 -2.46 -10.02 -6.20
CA LEU A 109 -1.36 -10.98 -6.37
C LEU A 109 -0.13 -10.54 -5.58
N MET A 110 0.50 -11.51 -4.90
CA MET A 110 1.82 -11.37 -4.28
C MET A 110 2.80 -12.14 -5.15
N ASN A 111 3.67 -11.43 -5.84
CA ASN A 111 4.66 -11.99 -6.76
C ASN A 111 6.06 -11.91 -6.14
N ASN A 112 6.95 -12.82 -6.55
CA ASN A 112 8.35 -12.85 -6.13
C ASN A 112 8.51 -12.82 -4.60
N PHE A 113 7.66 -13.57 -3.89
CA PHE A 113 7.77 -13.70 -2.45
C PHE A 113 9.03 -14.49 -2.10
N CYS A 114 9.94 -13.86 -1.37
CA CYS A 114 11.22 -14.42 -0.96
C CYS A 114 11.46 -14.11 0.51
N VAL A 115 12.04 -15.08 1.23
CA VAL A 115 12.53 -14.88 2.60
C VAL A 115 13.99 -15.30 2.62
N GLU A 116 14.86 -14.42 3.10
CA GLU A 116 16.30 -14.59 3.14
C GLU A 116 16.80 -14.44 4.58
N ASP A 117 17.86 -15.17 4.89
CA ASP A 117 18.60 -15.03 6.14
C ASP A 117 19.60 -13.85 6.06
N PRO A 118 20.35 -13.55 7.14
CA PRO A 118 21.34 -12.47 7.11
C PRO A 118 22.50 -12.68 6.15
N SER A 119 22.75 -13.93 5.71
CA SER A 119 23.78 -14.27 4.73
C SER A 119 23.32 -14.06 3.28
N GLY A 120 22.04 -13.76 3.07
CA GLY A 120 21.40 -13.68 1.75
C GLY A 120 20.96 -15.06 1.22
N GLY A 121 21.08 -16.11 2.03
CA GLY A 121 20.59 -17.44 1.72
C GLY A 121 19.06 -17.47 1.74
N LYS A 122 18.44 -18.00 0.69
CA LYS A 122 16.99 -18.14 0.62
C LYS A 122 16.53 -19.25 1.56
N LEU A 123 15.61 -18.90 2.47
CA LEU A 123 14.99 -19.85 3.38
C LEU A 123 13.91 -20.64 2.65
N TYR A 124 13.81 -21.93 2.98
CA TYR A 124 12.78 -22.79 2.42
C TYR A 124 11.40 -22.42 3.00
N LEU A 125 10.47 -22.16 2.09
CA LEU A 125 9.06 -21.95 2.40
C LEU A 125 8.37 -23.30 2.31
N CYS A 126 7.63 -23.66 3.36
CA CYS A 126 6.86 -24.90 3.38
C CYS A 126 5.97 -24.99 2.13
N GLY A 127 6.08 -26.11 1.41
CA GLY A 127 5.19 -26.43 0.31
C GLY A 127 3.73 -26.58 0.76
N THR A 128 2.83 -26.80 -0.20
CA THR A 128 1.38 -26.89 0.05
C THR A 128 1.04 -27.95 1.11
N ASP A 129 1.65 -29.14 1.03
CA ASP A 129 1.33 -30.24 1.94
C ASP A 129 1.79 -29.96 3.37
N GLU A 130 3.03 -29.48 3.55
CA GLU A 130 3.54 -29.05 4.85
C GLU A 130 2.70 -27.91 5.43
N TRP A 131 2.34 -26.92 4.61
CA TRP A 131 1.50 -25.80 5.03
C TRP A 131 0.13 -26.28 5.49
N GLN A 132 -0.49 -27.22 4.75
CA GLN A 132 -1.78 -27.82 5.11
C GLN A 132 -1.69 -28.61 6.41
N GLU A 133 -0.65 -29.42 6.58
CA GLU A 133 -0.41 -30.19 7.82
C GLU A 133 -0.29 -29.26 9.02
N ARG A 134 0.56 -28.24 8.95
CA ARG A 134 0.80 -27.29 10.05
C ARG A 134 -0.43 -26.46 10.37
N SER A 135 -1.14 -25.99 9.34
CA SER A 135 -2.38 -25.22 9.53
C SER A 135 -3.48 -26.09 10.13
N ARG A 136 -3.59 -27.37 9.73
CA ARG A 136 -4.54 -28.32 10.31
C ARG A 136 -4.23 -28.62 11.77
N LEU A 137 -2.96 -28.78 12.15
CA LEU A 137 -2.54 -28.94 13.55
C LEU A 137 -2.94 -27.74 14.40
N MET A 138 -2.72 -26.52 13.90
CA MET A 138 -3.16 -25.30 14.57
C MET A 138 -4.68 -25.24 14.71
N LEU A 139 -5.45 -25.56 13.66
CA LEU A 139 -6.92 -25.59 13.72
C LEU A 139 -7.42 -26.65 14.72
N ARG A 140 -6.79 -27.83 14.77
CA ARG A 140 -7.09 -28.88 15.77
C ARG A 140 -6.89 -28.37 17.18
N PHE A 141 -5.79 -27.65 17.44
CA PHE A 141 -5.53 -27.08 18.76
C PHE A 141 -6.66 -26.16 19.22
N PHE A 142 -7.10 -25.23 18.37
CA PHE A 142 -8.21 -24.33 18.72
C PHE A 142 -9.55 -25.06 18.82
N TRP A 143 -9.77 -26.08 18.00
CA TRP A 143 -10.95 -26.93 18.11
C TRP A 143 -10.98 -27.71 19.42
N GLY A 144 -9.83 -28.05 20.00
CA GLY A 144 -9.76 -28.67 21.32
C GLY A 144 -10.50 -27.88 22.41
N LEU A 145 -10.66 -26.56 22.26
CA LEU A 145 -11.48 -25.75 23.18
C LEU A 145 -12.98 -26.03 23.08
N VAL A 146 -13.44 -26.49 21.91
CA VAL A 146 -14.80 -26.98 21.67
C VAL A 146 -14.97 -28.39 22.24
N ASP A 147 -13.94 -29.24 22.09
CA ASP A 147 -13.96 -30.61 22.62
C ASP A 147 -13.99 -30.68 24.16
N LEU A 148 -13.64 -29.58 24.85
CA LEU A 148 -13.76 -29.47 26.31
C LEU A 148 -15.20 -29.33 26.79
N VAL A 149 -16.16 -29.06 25.91
CA VAL A 149 -17.56 -28.90 26.32
C VAL A 149 -18.14 -30.30 26.60
N PRO A 150 -18.74 -30.53 27.78
CA PRO A 150 -19.32 -31.82 28.11
C PRO A 150 -20.53 -32.10 27.21
N VAL A 151 -20.42 -33.18 26.43
CA VAL A 151 -21.50 -33.68 25.57
C VAL A 151 -21.67 -35.16 25.86
N GLU A 152 -22.92 -35.62 25.94
CA GLU A 152 -23.20 -37.04 26.15
C GLU A 152 -22.65 -37.88 24.99
N LYS A 153 -21.88 -38.92 25.33
CA LYS A 153 -21.32 -39.84 24.35
C LYS A 153 -22.43 -40.58 23.60
N GLY A 154 -22.31 -40.69 22.29
CA GLY A 154 -23.30 -41.29 21.40
C GLY A 154 -24.49 -40.38 21.06
N SER A 155 -24.50 -39.14 21.56
CA SER A 155 -25.56 -38.19 21.22
C SER A 155 -25.46 -37.69 19.78
N TYR A 156 -26.59 -37.26 19.23
CA TYR A 156 -26.64 -36.55 17.94
C TYR A 156 -25.68 -35.34 17.91
N THR A 157 -25.55 -34.66 19.05
CA THR A 157 -24.67 -33.50 19.25
C THR A 157 -23.20 -33.85 19.07
N GLU A 158 -22.74 -34.97 19.65
CA GLU A 158 -21.35 -35.43 19.47
C GLU A 158 -21.06 -35.74 17.99
N GLY A 159 -21.95 -36.47 17.32
CA GLY A 159 -21.82 -36.76 15.89
C GLY A 159 -21.79 -35.49 15.03
N ARG A 160 -22.62 -34.49 15.37
CA ARG A 160 -22.64 -33.22 14.65
C ARG A 160 -21.41 -32.37 14.91
N LEU A 161 -20.90 -32.32 16.14
CA LEU A 161 -19.64 -31.64 16.46
C LEU A 161 -18.44 -32.29 15.76
N ALA A 162 -18.40 -33.63 15.68
CA ALA A 162 -17.34 -34.35 14.95
C ALA A 162 -17.35 -34.03 13.44
N GLU A 163 -18.54 -33.93 12.84
CA GLU A 163 -18.69 -33.54 11.44
C GLU A 163 -18.26 -32.07 11.22
N LEU A 164 -18.66 -31.16 12.10
CA LEU A 164 -18.24 -29.76 12.05
C LEU A 164 -16.72 -29.61 12.22
N LYS A 165 -16.12 -30.39 13.13
CA LYS A 165 -14.67 -30.48 13.31
C LYS A 165 -14.00 -30.88 12.00
N ARG A 166 -14.46 -31.96 11.36
CA ARG A 166 -13.91 -32.44 10.08
C ARG A 166 -13.93 -31.35 9.02
N ARG A 167 -15.09 -30.71 8.81
CA ARG A 167 -15.24 -29.61 7.84
C ARG A 167 -14.35 -28.40 8.16
N TYR A 168 -14.17 -28.07 9.43
CA TYR A 168 -13.30 -26.99 9.88
C TYR A 168 -11.82 -27.31 9.66
N LEU A 169 -11.41 -28.57 9.80
CA LEU A 169 -10.05 -29.03 9.54
C LEU A 169 -9.69 -29.17 8.05
N GLU A 170 -10.68 -29.10 7.17
CA GLU A 170 -10.53 -29.08 5.71
C GLU A 170 -10.22 -27.67 5.16
N LEU A 171 -10.37 -26.60 5.96
CA LEU A 171 -10.10 -25.23 5.51
C LEU A 171 -8.75 -25.03 4.77
N PRO A 172 -7.62 -25.65 5.19
CA PRO A 172 -6.35 -25.50 4.49
C PRO A 172 -6.35 -26.07 3.05
N THR A 173 -7.23 -27.01 2.72
CA THR A 173 -7.25 -27.65 1.39
C THR A 173 -8.11 -26.88 0.38
N MET A 174 -8.88 -25.89 0.84
CA MET A 174 -9.83 -25.13 0.03
C MET A 174 -9.20 -23.87 -0.57
N ASP A 175 -9.85 -23.30 -1.59
CA ASP A 175 -9.57 -21.93 -2.03
C ASP A 175 -10.06 -20.91 -0.99
N THR A 176 -9.59 -19.67 -1.08
CA THR A 176 -9.86 -18.64 -0.07
C THR A 176 -11.33 -18.27 0.07
N ASP A 177 -12.09 -18.23 -1.04
CA ASP A 177 -13.50 -17.84 -1.01
C ASP A 177 -14.35 -18.97 -0.42
N ALA A 178 -14.12 -20.21 -0.87
CA ALA A 178 -14.81 -21.39 -0.33
C ALA A 178 -14.44 -21.65 1.14
N ALA A 179 -13.18 -21.49 1.52
CA ALA A 179 -12.76 -21.60 2.93
C ALA A 179 -13.45 -20.54 3.80
N THR A 180 -13.55 -19.29 3.32
CA THR A 180 -14.22 -18.22 4.07
C THR A 180 -15.72 -18.52 4.23
N ALA A 181 -16.39 -18.99 3.18
CA ALA A 181 -17.78 -19.41 3.25
C ALA A 181 -17.97 -20.59 4.22
N ARG A 182 -17.06 -21.57 4.19
CA ARG A 182 -17.09 -22.75 5.07
C ARG A 182 -16.90 -22.39 6.54
N VAL A 183 -16.04 -21.40 6.84
CA VAL A 183 -15.94 -20.84 8.20
C VAL A 183 -17.32 -20.35 8.64
N GLU A 184 -17.95 -19.47 7.88
CA GLU A 184 -19.26 -18.90 8.23
C GLU A 184 -20.36 -19.96 8.37
N GLU A 185 -20.37 -20.98 7.50
CA GLU A 185 -21.26 -22.16 7.61
C GLU A 185 -21.09 -22.88 8.95
N VAL A 186 -19.85 -23.28 9.28
CA VAL A 186 -19.53 -24.01 10.52
C VAL A 186 -19.95 -23.20 11.75
N PHE A 187 -19.74 -21.88 11.76
CA PHE A 187 -20.13 -21.03 12.89
C PHE A 187 -21.62 -20.76 12.98
N GLY A 188 -22.30 -20.66 11.84
CA GLY A 188 -23.77 -20.59 11.80
C GLY A 188 -24.38 -21.83 12.44
N GLU A 189 -23.86 -23.01 12.10
CA GLU A 189 -24.33 -24.27 12.66
C GLU A 189 -23.95 -24.45 14.15
N LEU A 190 -22.70 -24.15 14.55
CA LEU A 190 -22.29 -24.20 15.95
C LEU A 190 -23.18 -23.31 16.83
N GLY A 191 -23.63 -22.15 16.33
CA GLY A 191 -24.55 -21.27 17.05
C GLY A 191 -25.94 -21.87 17.29
N THR A 192 -26.34 -22.88 16.51
CA THR A 192 -27.68 -23.52 16.59
C THR A 192 -27.69 -24.85 17.33
N ILE A 193 -26.52 -25.43 17.63
CA ILE A 193 -26.39 -26.80 18.13
C ILE A 193 -26.82 -26.98 19.61
N GLY A 194 -27.16 -25.90 20.30
CA GLY A 194 -27.67 -25.92 21.68
C GLY A 194 -26.61 -26.23 22.75
N VAL A 195 -25.33 -26.17 22.41
CA VAL A 195 -24.21 -26.47 23.32
C VAL A 195 -23.68 -25.18 23.97
N PRO A 196 -23.52 -25.13 25.31
CA PRO A 196 -23.00 -23.96 26.00
C PRO A 196 -21.47 -23.89 25.86
N PHE A 197 -20.99 -23.14 24.87
CA PHE A 197 -19.55 -22.89 24.73
C PHE A 197 -19.04 -21.89 25.77
N TYR A 198 -17.77 -22.04 26.18
CA TYR A 198 -17.12 -21.03 27.00
C TYR A 198 -17.12 -19.65 26.31
N PRO A 199 -17.26 -18.54 27.07
CA PRO A 199 -17.27 -17.20 26.51
C PRO A 199 -16.06 -16.93 25.60
N GLY A 200 -16.33 -16.46 24.38
CA GLY A 200 -15.30 -16.07 23.41
C GLY A 200 -14.67 -17.20 22.59
N VAL A 201 -14.92 -18.49 22.89
CA VAL A 201 -14.36 -19.62 22.12
C VAL A 201 -14.77 -19.57 20.65
N LEU A 202 -16.06 -19.40 20.37
CA LEU A 202 -16.56 -19.30 18.99
C LEU A 202 -15.94 -18.11 18.24
N GLY A 203 -15.77 -16.98 18.92
CA GLY A 203 -15.13 -15.80 18.35
C GLY A 203 -13.67 -16.06 17.97
N ARG A 204 -12.89 -16.69 18.86
CA ARG A 204 -11.49 -17.06 18.62
C ARG A 204 -11.36 -18.10 17.50
N LEU A 205 -12.19 -19.14 17.51
CA LEU A 205 -12.19 -20.16 16.48
C LEU A 205 -12.55 -19.54 15.12
N ARG A 206 -13.58 -18.69 15.05
CA ARG A 206 -13.94 -18.00 13.80
C ARG A 206 -12.82 -17.11 13.29
N TYR A 207 -12.11 -16.45 14.19
CA TYR A 207 -10.98 -15.60 13.87
C TYR A 207 -9.81 -16.40 13.29
N VAL A 208 -9.43 -17.52 13.93
CA VAL A 208 -8.36 -18.42 13.46
C VAL A 208 -8.73 -19.07 12.12
N GLY A 209 -9.98 -19.54 11.98
CA GLY A 209 -10.47 -20.13 10.75
C GLY A 209 -10.39 -19.16 9.58
N ASN A 210 -10.80 -17.90 9.79
CA ASN A 210 -10.65 -16.83 8.81
C ASN A 210 -9.19 -16.52 8.46
N TYR A 211 -8.27 -16.61 9.42
CA TYR A 211 -6.84 -16.44 9.16
C TYR A 211 -6.27 -17.51 8.23
N VAL A 212 -6.64 -18.77 8.49
CA VAL A 212 -6.23 -19.90 7.65
C VAL A 212 -6.86 -19.80 6.27
N ALA A 213 -8.16 -19.50 6.18
CA ALA A 213 -8.89 -19.32 4.93
C ALA A 213 -8.23 -18.25 4.03
N LYS A 214 -7.79 -17.13 4.61
CA LYS A 214 -7.12 -16.03 3.88
C LYS A 214 -5.62 -16.23 3.64
N ARG A 215 -5.04 -17.33 4.13
CA ARG A 215 -3.62 -17.70 3.98
C ARG A 215 -2.67 -16.58 4.42
N HIS A 216 -2.95 -15.95 5.56
CA HIS A 216 -2.10 -14.89 6.12
C HIS A 216 -0.84 -15.43 6.83
N LEU A 217 -0.85 -16.71 7.20
CA LEU A 217 0.31 -17.39 7.77
C LEU A 217 1.08 -18.14 6.69
N ILE A 218 2.40 -17.95 6.69
CA ILE A 218 3.35 -18.68 5.86
C ILE A 218 4.29 -19.43 6.82
N TRP A 219 4.56 -20.69 6.55
CA TRP A 219 5.50 -21.49 7.34
C TRP A 219 6.84 -21.52 6.64
N LEU A 220 7.92 -21.35 7.38
CA LEU A 220 9.28 -21.38 6.86
C LEU A 220 10.19 -22.24 7.71
N HIS A 221 11.24 -22.75 7.08
CA HIS A 221 12.31 -23.49 7.72
C HIS A 221 13.43 -22.54 8.12
N LEU A 222 13.79 -22.57 9.40
CA LEU A 222 14.77 -21.70 10.01
C LEU A 222 15.85 -22.53 10.70
N THR A 223 17.12 -22.17 10.52
CA THR A 223 18.25 -22.86 11.17
C THR A 223 18.54 -22.32 12.57
N SER A 224 17.97 -21.17 12.93
CA SER A 224 18.05 -20.61 14.29
C SER A 224 17.29 -21.47 15.29
N ARG A 225 17.86 -21.61 16.49
CA ARG A 225 17.33 -22.45 17.57
C ARG A 225 16.38 -21.65 18.48
N PRO A 226 15.48 -22.32 19.23
CA PRO A 226 14.69 -21.66 20.28
C PRO A 226 15.58 -20.84 21.24
N GLY A 227 15.15 -19.65 21.62
CA GLY A 227 15.92 -18.72 22.46
C GLY A 227 16.95 -17.85 21.72
N GLN A 228 17.22 -18.12 20.43
CA GLN A 228 18.15 -17.31 19.64
C GLN A 228 17.45 -16.13 18.94
N ALA A 229 18.22 -15.08 18.65
CA ALA A 229 17.78 -14.02 17.76
C ALA A 229 17.90 -14.48 16.31
N ALA A 230 16.84 -14.27 15.53
CA ALA A 230 16.81 -14.48 14.09
C ALA A 230 16.51 -13.15 13.40
N ARG A 231 17.18 -12.90 12.28
CA ARG A 231 16.91 -11.74 11.44
C ARG A 231 16.56 -12.21 10.04
N LEU A 232 15.41 -11.76 9.53
CA LEU A 232 14.85 -12.22 8.25
C LEU A 232 14.67 -11.03 7.31
N SER A 233 15.05 -11.20 6.06
CA SER A 233 14.75 -10.27 4.97
C SER A 233 13.61 -10.85 4.14
N VAL A 234 12.44 -10.22 4.18
CA VAL A 234 11.26 -10.64 3.42
C VAL A 234 11.06 -9.66 2.27
N SER A 235 11.05 -10.14 1.04
CA SER A 235 10.77 -9.31 -0.13
C SER A 235 9.61 -9.85 -0.94
N TYR A 236 8.77 -8.95 -1.45
CA TYR A 236 7.70 -9.31 -2.37
C TYR A 236 7.17 -8.12 -3.16
N ARG A 237 6.47 -8.42 -4.25
CA ARG A 237 5.78 -7.45 -5.08
C ARG A 237 4.29 -7.59 -4.93
N THR A 238 3.61 -6.48 -4.74
CA THR A 238 2.16 -6.40 -4.83
C THR A 238 1.79 -5.50 -5.99
N ARG A 239 0.88 -5.96 -6.85
CA ARG A 239 0.21 -5.03 -7.77
C ARG A 239 -0.82 -4.28 -6.97
N PHE A 240 -0.54 -3.00 -6.71
CA PHE A 240 -1.59 -2.10 -6.27
C PHE A 240 -2.58 -1.96 -7.42
N SER A 241 -3.88 -1.96 -7.13
CA SER A 241 -4.63 -0.88 -7.74
C SER A 241 -4.44 0.26 -6.75
N ALA A 242 -3.75 1.30 -7.18
CA ALA A 242 -3.42 2.44 -6.33
C ALA A 242 -4.67 3.25 -5.90
N ASP A 243 -5.86 2.75 -6.21
CA ASP A 243 -7.13 3.46 -6.19
C ASP A 243 -8.23 2.80 -5.35
N TYR A 244 -7.97 1.63 -4.76
CA TYR A 244 -8.93 1.07 -3.82
C TYR A 244 -8.88 1.89 -2.52
N LEU A 245 -9.78 2.89 -2.43
CA LEU A 245 -10.48 3.07 -1.16
C LEU A 245 -10.91 1.65 -0.73
N PRO A 246 -10.66 1.23 0.52
CA PRO A 246 -11.27 -0.01 1.01
C PRO A 246 -12.76 0.06 0.66
N LYS A 247 -13.32 -1.03 0.10
CA LYS A 247 -14.76 -1.10 -0.14
C LYS A 247 -15.43 -0.70 1.18
N PRO A 248 -16.32 0.30 1.20
CA PRO A 248 -16.92 0.74 2.45
C PRO A 248 -17.59 -0.46 3.11
N ARG A 249 -17.08 -0.84 4.30
CA ARG A 249 -17.46 -2.09 4.97
C ARG A 249 -18.95 -2.13 5.33
N ASN A 250 -19.61 -0.96 5.43
CA ASN A 250 -20.99 -0.80 5.89
C ASN A 250 -21.87 0.02 4.92
N GLY A 251 -21.61 0.01 3.61
CA GLY A 251 -22.49 0.68 2.64
C GLY A 251 -22.53 2.23 2.71
N HIS A 252 -21.79 2.85 3.63
CA HIS A 252 -21.57 4.30 3.66
C HIS A 252 -20.77 4.73 2.42
N ARG A 253 -21.49 4.99 1.33
CA ARG A 253 -20.97 5.71 0.17
C ARG A 253 -20.73 7.14 0.63
N GLN A 254 -19.49 7.47 0.97
CA GLN A 254 -19.16 8.89 0.97
C GLN A 254 -19.40 9.43 -0.45
N PRO A 255 -20.10 10.57 -0.59
CA PRO A 255 -20.16 11.27 -1.85
C PRO A 255 -18.75 11.79 -2.14
N ARG A 256 -17.92 10.94 -2.78
CA ARG A 256 -16.72 11.42 -3.46
C ARG A 256 -17.20 12.55 -4.37
N SER A 257 -16.67 13.76 -4.17
CA SER A 257 -16.99 14.87 -5.06
C SER A 257 -16.77 14.40 -6.49
N PHE A 258 -17.73 14.70 -7.36
CA PHE A 258 -17.67 14.33 -8.78
C PHE A 258 -16.30 14.69 -9.38
N TYR A 259 -15.75 15.84 -8.97
CA TYR A 259 -14.40 16.30 -9.30
C TYR A 259 -13.28 15.32 -8.98
N ARG A 260 -13.27 14.66 -7.81
CA ARG A 260 -12.20 13.70 -7.46
C ARG A 260 -12.29 12.44 -8.31
N ARG A 261 -13.50 11.97 -8.62
CA ARG A 261 -13.70 10.84 -9.54
C ARG A 261 -13.26 11.18 -10.95
N ALA A 262 -13.59 12.39 -11.42
CA ALA A 262 -13.17 12.88 -12.72
C ALA A 262 -11.65 13.04 -12.80
N ASP A 263 -11.00 13.65 -11.80
CA ASP A 263 -9.53 13.79 -11.75
C ASP A 263 -8.83 12.43 -11.74
N GLU A 264 -9.29 11.48 -10.90
CA GLU A 264 -8.78 10.11 -10.88
C GLU A 264 -8.98 9.41 -12.23
N TRP A 265 -10.15 9.55 -12.87
CA TRP A 265 -10.45 8.95 -14.16
C TRP A 265 -9.57 9.53 -15.27
N VAL A 266 -9.44 10.86 -15.36
CA VAL A 266 -8.59 11.53 -16.35
C VAL A 266 -7.13 11.09 -16.17
N ARG A 267 -6.64 11.04 -14.92
CA ARG A 267 -5.28 10.57 -14.64
C ARG A 267 -5.03 9.15 -15.11
N ARG A 268 -5.97 8.22 -14.84
CA ARG A 268 -5.88 6.85 -15.35
C ARG A 268 -5.90 6.82 -16.88
N ALA A 269 -6.77 7.59 -17.51
CA ALA A 269 -6.88 7.66 -18.97
C ALA A 269 -5.58 8.15 -19.64
N VAL A 270 -4.87 9.10 -19.01
CA VAL A 270 -3.59 9.61 -19.53
C VAL A 270 -2.37 8.82 -19.05
N GLY A 271 -2.56 7.70 -18.35
CA GLY A 271 -1.49 6.88 -17.79
C GLY A 271 -0.66 7.61 -16.73
N GLN A 272 -1.24 8.57 -16.02
CA GLN A 272 -0.57 9.27 -14.94
C GLN A 272 -0.52 8.40 -13.68
N GLU A 273 0.66 8.33 -13.07
CA GLU A 273 0.84 7.62 -11.81
C GLU A 273 0.03 8.24 -10.66
N PRO A 274 -0.44 7.39 -9.72
CA PRO A 274 -0.99 7.85 -8.45
C PRO A 274 0.03 8.69 -7.69
N TYR A 275 -0.46 9.72 -7.00
CA TYR A 275 0.35 10.58 -6.13
C TYR A 275 -0.05 10.44 -4.66
N GLU A 276 -1.10 9.66 -4.38
CA GLU A 276 -1.59 9.35 -3.04
C GLU A 276 -1.45 7.84 -2.84
N PHE A 277 -0.69 7.43 -1.83
CA PHE A 277 -0.47 6.02 -1.52
C PHE A 277 -1.01 5.69 -0.15
N ARG A 278 -1.61 4.50 -0.06
CA ARG A 278 -2.15 3.94 1.18
C ARG A 278 -1.66 2.51 1.29
N ILE A 279 -0.58 2.34 2.04
CA ILE A 279 0.14 1.06 2.12
C ILE A 279 -0.21 0.39 3.46
N PRO A 280 -0.85 -0.80 3.47
CA PRO A 280 -1.21 -1.49 4.71
C PRO A 280 0.04 -2.04 5.38
N LEU A 281 0.27 -1.73 6.66
CA LEU A 281 1.45 -2.20 7.40
C LEU A 281 1.39 -3.70 7.66
N ALA A 282 2.28 -4.48 7.05
CA ALA A 282 2.14 -5.93 6.96
C ALA A 282 2.19 -6.67 8.31
N MET A 283 2.97 -6.15 9.27
CA MET A 283 3.28 -6.86 10.54
C MET A 283 3.17 -5.96 11.78
N HIS A 284 2.57 -4.77 11.67
CA HIS A 284 2.51 -3.83 12.79
C HIS A 284 1.87 -4.40 14.06
N SER A 285 0.97 -5.37 13.91
CA SER A 285 0.24 -6.05 14.98
C SER A 285 1.08 -7.01 15.82
N VAL A 286 2.14 -7.58 15.22
CA VAL A 286 2.93 -8.67 15.80
C VAL A 286 4.35 -8.21 16.15
N CYS A 287 4.60 -6.90 16.15
CA CYS A 287 5.90 -6.33 16.47
C CYS A 287 5.82 -5.30 17.59
N THR A 288 6.90 -5.21 18.38
CA THR A 288 7.08 -4.17 19.39
C THR A 288 7.38 -2.82 18.75
N SER A 289 8.11 -2.80 17.64
CA SER A 289 8.43 -1.58 16.91
C SER A 289 8.34 -1.79 15.40
N TYR A 290 7.75 -0.82 14.69
CA TYR A 290 7.58 -0.82 13.24
C TYR A 290 8.15 0.45 12.64
N HIS A 291 9.08 0.30 11.70
CA HIS A 291 9.61 1.38 10.89
C HIS A 291 9.10 1.21 9.46
N PHE A 292 8.50 2.24 8.92
CA PHE A 292 8.07 2.31 7.54
C PHE A 292 8.88 3.38 6.82
N THR A 293 9.52 3.00 5.72
CA THR A 293 10.18 3.92 4.80
C THR A 293 9.59 3.77 3.41
N GLN A 294 9.40 4.89 2.72
CA GLN A 294 9.05 4.89 1.30
C GLN A 294 9.90 5.92 0.58
N THR A 295 10.56 5.53 -0.50
CA THR A 295 11.35 6.45 -1.32
C THR A 295 10.46 7.10 -2.37
N ALA A 296 10.54 8.43 -2.48
CA ALA A 296 9.88 9.18 -3.51
C ALA A 296 10.66 9.06 -4.83
N PRO A 297 9.98 8.98 -5.97
CA PRO A 297 10.61 9.14 -7.27
C PRO A 297 11.47 10.41 -7.40
N PRO A 298 12.50 10.41 -8.27
CA PRO A 298 13.26 11.60 -8.59
C PRO A 298 12.36 12.79 -8.98
N GLY A 299 12.73 13.99 -8.55
CA GLY A 299 11.95 15.21 -8.84
C GLY A 299 10.66 15.36 -8.03
N THR A 300 10.38 14.46 -7.07
CA THR A 300 9.21 14.55 -6.19
C THR A 300 9.62 14.62 -4.71
N PHE A 301 8.65 14.92 -3.85
CA PHE A 301 8.79 14.91 -2.39
C PHE A 301 7.46 14.52 -1.75
N PHE A 302 7.51 14.04 -0.51
CA PHE A 302 6.32 13.76 0.27
C PHE A 302 5.75 15.06 0.88
N LEU A 303 4.60 15.49 0.40
CA LEU A 303 3.83 16.59 0.97
C LEU A 303 3.20 16.20 2.32
N GLU A 304 2.79 14.94 2.44
CA GLU A 304 2.17 14.41 3.65
C GLU A 304 2.61 12.97 3.88
N GLN A 305 2.79 12.63 5.15
CA GLN A 305 2.92 11.25 5.62
C GLN A 305 2.23 11.12 6.97
N ARG A 306 1.50 10.03 7.20
CA ARG A 306 0.89 9.70 8.49
C ARG A 306 0.41 8.26 8.51
N PHE A 307 0.06 7.78 9.69
CA PHE A 307 -0.74 6.58 9.81
C PHE A 307 -2.23 6.88 9.73
N ALA A 308 -3.02 5.89 9.32
CA ALA A 308 -4.48 5.96 9.28
C ALA A 308 -5.08 4.56 9.54
N HIS A 309 -6.24 4.53 10.20
CA HIS A 309 -7.04 3.32 10.34
C HIS A 309 -7.79 3.02 9.04
N GLU A 310 -7.92 1.73 8.70
CA GLU A 310 -8.66 1.26 7.51
C GLU A 310 -10.08 1.86 7.48
N ARG A 311 -10.76 1.87 8.62
CA ARG A 311 -12.14 2.40 8.73
C ARG A 311 -12.24 3.91 8.49
N THR A 312 -11.17 4.67 8.75
CA THR A 312 -11.19 6.13 8.60
C THR A 312 -10.69 6.59 7.23
N LEU A 313 -10.11 5.72 6.39
CA LEU A 313 -9.56 6.10 5.07
C LEU A 313 -10.54 6.82 4.14
N THR A 314 -11.84 6.68 4.37
CA THR A 314 -12.89 7.37 3.62
C THR A 314 -13.24 8.75 4.17
N MET A 315 -12.92 9.06 5.42
CA MET A 315 -13.28 10.31 6.10
C MET A 315 -12.43 11.51 5.63
N PRO A 316 -12.86 12.76 5.89
CA PRO A 316 -12.01 13.93 5.74
C PRO A 316 -10.70 13.79 6.51
N LYS A 317 -9.61 14.32 5.95
CA LYS A 317 -8.24 14.19 6.50
C LYS A 317 -8.17 14.49 7.99
N ASP A 318 -8.75 15.60 8.42
CA ASP A 318 -8.64 16.05 9.81
C ASP A 318 -9.32 15.06 10.76
N GLN A 319 -10.50 14.54 10.39
CA GLN A 319 -11.18 13.49 11.15
C GLN A 319 -10.37 12.18 11.20
N GLN A 320 -9.66 11.82 10.12
CA GLN A 320 -8.78 10.64 10.14
C GLN A 320 -7.66 10.80 11.16
N ILE A 321 -7.06 11.99 11.19
CA ILE A 321 -5.98 12.34 12.10
C ILE A 321 -6.50 12.33 13.53
N ASP A 322 -7.60 13.03 13.80
CA ASP A 322 -8.18 13.13 15.14
C ASP A 322 -8.59 11.76 15.67
N THR A 323 -9.20 10.92 14.83
CA THR A 323 -9.61 9.57 15.23
C THR A 323 -8.41 8.67 15.55
N PHE A 324 -7.34 8.77 14.74
CA PHE A 324 -6.11 7.99 14.97
C PHE A 324 -5.36 8.47 16.21
N ASP A 325 -5.21 9.79 16.37
CA ASP A 325 -4.55 10.40 17.52
C ASP A 325 -5.35 10.13 18.82
N ALA A 326 -6.69 10.17 18.76
CA ALA A 326 -7.55 9.81 19.89
C ALA A 326 -7.47 8.31 20.23
N ALA A 327 -7.30 7.42 19.24
CA ALA A 327 -7.09 6.01 19.49
C ALA A 327 -5.76 5.75 20.18
N ILE A 328 -4.69 6.44 19.77
CA ILE A 328 -3.37 6.33 20.40
C ILE A 328 -3.37 6.86 21.83
N ARG A 329 -4.02 8.00 22.09
CA ARG A 329 -4.08 8.58 23.44
C ARG A 329 -4.74 7.68 24.49
N LYS A 330 -5.58 6.73 24.05
CA LYS A 330 -6.23 5.74 24.93
C LYS A 330 -5.34 4.55 25.27
N LEU A 331 -4.18 4.44 24.62
CA LEU A 331 -3.31 3.29 24.73
C LEU A 331 -2.02 3.70 25.44
N ASP A 332 -1.73 3.02 26.54
CA ASP A 332 -0.49 3.26 27.27
C ASP A 332 0.73 2.77 26.46
N ASN A 333 1.85 3.48 26.59
CA ASN A 333 3.14 3.11 25.99
C ASN A 333 3.18 3.02 24.45
N VAL A 334 2.20 3.61 23.74
CA VAL A 334 2.23 3.74 22.28
C VAL A 334 2.95 5.02 21.90
N HIS A 335 3.94 4.90 21.01
CA HIS A 335 4.70 6.05 20.52
C HIS A 335 4.68 6.10 19.01
N VAL A 336 4.31 7.24 18.43
CA VAL A 336 4.24 7.44 16.98
C VAL A 336 5.10 8.64 16.59
N GLN A 337 5.93 8.45 15.56
CA GLN A 337 6.79 9.49 14.98
C GLN A 337 6.70 9.49 13.45
N GLY A 338 7.22 10.56 12.85
CA GLY A 338 7.30 10.71 11.39
C GLY A 338 6.25 11.64 10.76
N LYS A 339 5.09 11.86 11.37
CA LYS A 339 4.04 12.76 10.80
C LYS A 339 4.57 14.15 10.40
N ASN A 340 5.49 14.69 11.20
CA ASN A 340 6.09 16.02 10.98
C ASN A 340 7.40 15.99 10.18
N GLU A 341 7.82 14.84 9.66
CA GLU A 341 9.05 14.66 8.84
C GLU A 341 8.75 14.69 7.34
N ALA A 342 7.54 15.12 6.94
CA ALA A 342 7.19 15.32 5.54
C ALA A 342 7.98 16.50 4.94
N GLY A 343 8.24 16.44 3.63
CA GLY A 343 8.99 17.45 2.89
C GLY A 343 10.19 16.87 2.15
N GLY A 344 10.70 15.72 2.58
CA GLY A 344 11.86 15.05 2.01
C GLY A 344 11.56 14.10 0.84
N PRO A 345 12.62 13.52 0.24
CA PRO A 345 12.51 12.45 -0.75
C PRO A 345 12.19 11.09 -0.13
N VAL A 346 12.21 10.96 1.18
CA VAL A 346 11.90 9.72 1.90
C VAL A 346 10.79 10.01 2.88
N ALA A 347 9.74 9.21 2.83
CA ALA A 347 8.74 9.15 3.88
C ALA A 347 9.25 8.19 4.95
N HIS A 348 9.23 8.61 6.20
CA HIS A 348 9.66 7.83 7.35
C HIS A 348 8.58 7.93 8.43
N LEU A 349 7.97 6.80 8.76
CA LEU A 349 6.96 6.68 9.80
C LEU A 349 7.42 5.61 10.79
N TYR A 350 7.40 5.94 12.07
CA TYR A 350 7.78 5.01 13.13
C TYR A 350 6.64 4.85 14.12
N VAL A 351 6.43 3.62 14.56
CA VAL A 351 5.52 3.36 15.66
C VAL A 351 6.05 2.27 16.58
N ARG A 352 5.84 2.46 17.88
CA ARG A 352 6.10 1.48 18.92
C ARG A 352 4.79 1.05 19.58
N ASN A 353 4.67 -0.24 19.85
CA ASN A 353 3.61 -0.84 20.65
C ASN A 353 2.18 -0.64 20.09
N LEU A 354 2.02 -0.47 18.79
CA LEU A 354 0.70 -0.28 18.18
C LEU A 354 -0.13 -1.57 18.30
N PRO A 355 -1.27 -1.57 18.99
CA PRO A 355 -2.10 -2.76 19.08
C PRO A 355 -2.77 -3.06 17.75
N SER A 356 -2.98 -4.35 17.49
CA SER A 356 -3.85 -4.78 16.41
C SER A 356 -5.30 -4.66 16.87
N THR A 357 -6.15 -4.03 16.05
CA THR A 357 -7.59 -4.14 16.24
C THR A 357 -8.12 -5.09 15.19
N VAL A 358 -8.82 -6.14 15.62
CA VAL A 358 -9.35 -7.16 14.71
C VAL A 358 -10.23 -6.50 13.64
N GLY A 359 -9.80 -6.61 12.38
CA GLY A 359 -10.51 -6.05 11.24
C GLY A 359 -10.35 -4.54 11.03
N ASP A 360 -9.44 -3.86 11.73
CA ASP A 360 -9.08 -2.47 11.44
C ASP A 360 -7.57 -2.36 11.21
N GLN A 361 -7.17 -2.59 9.96
CA GLN A 361 -5.78 -2.56 9.53
C GLN A 361 -5.22 -1.13 9.58
N ILE A 362 -3.95 -0.99 9.94
CA ILE A 362 -3.28 0.32 9.91
C ILE A 362 -2.55 0.49 8.58
N TYR A 363 -2.67 1.69 8.03
CA TYR A 363 -2.09 2.09 6.75
C TYR A 363 -1.07 3.22 6.96
N ALA A 364 0.05 3.14 6.26
CA ALA A 364 0.87 4.30 5.95
C ALA A 364 0.19 5.06 4.81
N TYR A 365 -0.24 6.28 5.09
CA TYR A 365 -0.73 7.24 4.12
C TYR A 365 0.42 8.15 3.72
N THR A 366 0.71 8.25 2.43
CA THR A 366 1.69 9.19 1.90
C THR A 366 1.12 9.94 0.70
N LEU A 367 1.51 11.20 0.54
CA LEU A 367 1.07 12.06 -0.55
C LEU A 367 2.28 12.71 -1.19
N LEU A 368 2.52 12.40 -2.46
CA LEU A 368 3.63 12.96 -3.22
C LEU A 368 3.21 14.19 -3.99
N ARG A 369 4.18 15.08 -4.16
CA ARG A 369 4.12 16.23 -5.04
C ARG A 369 5.43 16.39 -5.78
N GLU A 370 5.36 17.04 -6.91
CA GLU A 370 6.52 17.51 -7.63
C GLU A 370 7.32 18.52 -6.80
N ARG A 371 8.65 18.37 -6.80
CA ARG A 371 9.57 19.30 -6.14
C ARG A 371 9.71 20.58 -6.98
N PRO A 372 9.50 21.77 -6.39
CA PRO A 372 9.73 23.03 -7.10
C PRO A 372 11.21 23.22 -7.49
N PRO A 373 11.53 23.88 -8.63
CA PRO A 373 10.60 24.53 -9.56
C PRO A 373 9.76 23.55 -10.38
N GLY A 374 10.26 22.34 -10.65
CA GLY A 374 9.52 21.27 -11.32
C GLY A 374 8.97 21.63 -12.70
N THR A 375 8.23 20.69 -13.28
CA THR A 375 7.56 20.79 -14.58
C THR A 375 6.41 21.79 -14.55
N THR A 376 5.74 21.96 -13.40
CA THR A 376 4.69 22.97 -13.21
C THR A 376 5.24 24.39 -13.46
N ALA A 377 6.46 24.71 -13.01
CA ALA A 377 7.06 26.02 -13.28
C ALA A 377 7.36 26.23 -14.77
N LEU A 378 7.80 25.18 -15.46
CA LEU A 378 8.09 25.25 -16.88
C LEU A 378 6.83 25.52 -17.70
N VAL A 379 5.75 24.80 -17.39
CA VAL A 379 4.45 25.01 -18.05
C VAL A 379 3.87 26.38 -17.71
N MET A 380 4.07 26.87 -16.48
CA MET A 380 3.69 28.23 -16.10
C MET A 380 4.42 29.28 -16.95
N TRP A 381 5.73 29.13 -17.18
CA TRP A 381 6.47 30.06 -18.05
C TRP A 381 6.01 29.97 -19.50
N LEU A 382 5.79 28.76 -20.02
CA LEU A 382 5.25 28.60 -21.37
C LEU A 382 3.90 29.26 -21.56
N THR A 383 2.98 29.01 -20.63
CA THR A 383 1.64 29.59 -20.70
C THR A 383 1.70 31.11 -20.60
N LEU A 384 2.60 31.67 -19.76
CA LEU A 384 2.85 33.10 -19.71
C LEU A 384 3.37 33.66 -21.04
N PHE A 385 4.40 33.05 -21.63
CA PHE A 385 4.95 33.50 -22.91
C PHE A 385 3.94 33.35 -24.04
N ALA A 386 3.22 32.23 -24.09
CA ALA A 386 2.12 32.02 -25.03
C ALA A 386 1.03 33.07 -24.84
N SER A 387 0.65 33.40 -23.61
CA SER A 387 -0.35 34.41 -23.31
C SER A 387 0.08 35.79 -23.82
N ILE A 388 1.29 36.24 -23.49
CA ILE A 388 1.86 37.51 -23.99
C ILE A 388 1.89 37.50 -25.52
N PHE A 389 2.30 36.38 -26.09
CA PHE A 389 2.35 36.19 -27.53
C PHE A 389 0.97 36.31 -28.19
N PHE A 390 -0.07 35.64 -27.68
CA PHE A 390 -1.42 35.71 -28.23
C PHE A 390 -2.03 37.11 -28.10
N TRP A 391 -1.68 37.87 -27.06
CA TRP A 391 -2.04 39.28 -26.96
C TRP A 391 -1.38 40.12 -28.05
N PHE A 392 -0.09 39.93 -28.27
CA PHE A 392 0.62 40.61 -29.36
C PHE A 392 0.00 40.25 -30.72
N TYR A 393 -0.22 38.95 -30.95
CA TYR A 393 -0.80 38.42 -32.18
C TYR A 393 -2.20 38.97 -32.46
N TRP A 394 -3.03 39.08 -31.42
CA TRP A 394 -4.34 39.74 -31.49
C TRP A 394 -4.21 41.22 -31.91
N LEU A 395 -3.28 41.98 -31.30
CA LEU A 395 -3.05 43.39 -31.63
C LEU A 395 -2.58 43.62 -33.08
N ILE A 396 -1.83 42.70 -33.66
CA ILE A 396 -1.29 42.84 -35.03
C ILE A 396 -2.00 41.95 -36.07
N TRP A 397 -3.13 41.32 -35.70
CA TRP A 397 -3.82 40.33 -36.53
C TRP A 397 -4.11 40.84 -37.94
N ASP A 398 -4.66 42.05 -38.04
CA ASP A 398 -5.04 42.62 -39.34
C ASP A 398 -3.82 42.80 -40.25
N ARG A 399 -2.65 43.14 -39.69
CA ARG A 399 -1.39 43.25 -40.45
C ARG A 399 -0.81 41.90 -40.87
N LEU A 400 -1.08 40.85 -40.10
CA LEU A 400 -0.59 39.49 -40.40
C LEU A 400 -1.38 38.81 -41.52
N VAL A 401 -2.68 39.14 -41.61
CA VAL A 401 -3.61 38.57 -42.59
C VAL A 401 -3.57 39.29 -43.94
N ILE A 402 -3.15 40.55 -44.00
CA ILE A 402 -2.94 41.26 -45.26
C ILE A 402 -1.81 40.59 -46.07
N ASP A 403 -1.99 40.51 -47.39
CA ASP A 403 -1.05 39.93 -48.37
C ASP A 403 0.25 40.73 -48.52
N ASP A 404 1.04 40.81 -47.46
CA ASP A 404 2.44 41.27 -47.47
C ASP A 404 3.36 40.11 -47.04
N THR A 405 4.48 39.92 -47.73
CA THR A 405 5.46 38.85 -47.48
C THR A 405 6.02 38.92 -46.05
N LYS A 406 6.13 40.13 -45.49
CA LYS A 406 6.56 40.37 -44.10
C LYS A 406 5.67 39.69 -43.05
N GLY A 407 4.38 39.53 -43.31
CA GLY A 407 3.47 38.84 -42.39
C GLY A 407 3.72 37.33 -42.30
N ILE A 408 4.29 36.73 -43.35
CA ILE A 408 4.59 35.28 -43.42
C ILE A 408 5.78 34.96 -42.53
N ASP A 409 6.84 35.76 -42.58
CA ASP A 409 8.05 35.55 -41.78
C ASP A 409 7.76 35.66 -40.27
N VAL A 410 6.93 36.64 -39.90
CA VAL A 410 6.49 36.87 -38.53
C VAL A 410 5.64 35.69 -38.05
N ALA A 411 4.64 35.25 -38.85
CA ALA A 411 3.83 34.09 -38.53
C ALA A 411 4.65 32.79 -38.41
N ALA A 412 5.60 32.56 -39.33
CA ALA A 412 6.44 31.37 -39.34
C ALA A 412 7.38 31.30 -38.12
N LEU A 413 7.99 32.43 -37.74
CA LEU A 413 8.79 32.53 -36.51
C LEU A 413 7.96 32.14 -35.28
N PHE A 414 6.69 32.55 -35.26
CA PHE A 414 5.80 32.28 -34.14
C PHE A 414 5.28 30.85 -34.06
N VAL A 415 5.18 30.16 -35.19
CA VAL A 415 4.88 28.72 -35.24
C VAL A 415 6.10 27.88 -34.83
N ALA A 416 7.31 28.38 -35.09
CA ALA A 416 8.55 27.70 -34.71
C ALA A 416 8.78 27.69 -33.19
N LEU A 417 8.35 28.71 -32.45
CA LEU A 417 8.54 28.82 -30.99
C LEU A 417 7.93 27.64 -30.19
N PRO A 418 6.68 27.23 -30.42
CA PRO A 418 6.10 26.00 -29.84
C PRO A 418 6.90 24.73 -30.17
N GLY A 419 7.47 24.64 -31.38
CA GLY A 419 8.34 23.53 -31.78
C GLY A 419 9.69 23.53 -31.04
N LEU A 420 10.31 24.70 -30.87
CA LEU A 420 11.52 24.85 -30.07
C LEU A 420 11.26 24.53 -28.59
N ALA A 421 10.12 24.99 -28.06
CA ALA A 421 9.66 24.62 -26.73
C ALA A 421 9.51 23.09 -26.62
N SER A 422 8.80 22.43 -27.55
CA SER A 422 8.58 20.97 -27.49
C SER A 422 9.90 20.17 -27.54
N ILE A 423 10.88 20.59 -28.33
CA ILE A 423 12.24 20.00 -28.36
C ILE A 423 12.94 20.16 -27.01
N TRP A 424 12.89 21.36 -26.44
CA TRP A 424 13.46 21.63 -25.12
C TRP A 424 12.78 20.80 -24.03
N PHE A 425 11.45 20.64 -24.10
CA PHE A 425 10.69 19.77 -23.19
C PHE A 425 11.02 18.30 -23.36
N SER A 426 11.15 17.82 -24.59
CA SER A 426 11.54 16.42 -24.83
C SER A 426 12.89 16.10 -24.19
N ARG A 427 13.79 17.08 -24.06
CA ARG A 427 15.06 16.94 -23.33
C ARG A 427 14.88 17.04 -21.82
N ALA A 428 14.08 18.00 -21.33
CA ALA A 428 13.80 18.16 -19.89
C ALA A 428 12.98 17.00 -19.28
N PHE A 429 12.24 16.25 -20.09
CA PHE A 429 11.45 15.06 -19.69
C PHE A 429 12.08 13.74 -20.16
N LYS A 430 13.38 13.73 -20.48
CA LYS A 430 14.07 12.54 -20.99
C LYS A 430 14.27 11.49 -19.90
N ASP A 431 14.45 11.93 -18.66
CA ASP A 431 14.48 11.08 -17.46
C ASP A 431 13.03 10.70 -17.07
N ASP A 432 12.82 9.52 -16.48
CA ASP A 432 11.57 8.74 -16.14
C ASP A 432 10.33 9.48 -15.55
N ILE A 433 10.06 10.70 -16.00
CA ILE A 433 9.14 11.67 -15.39
C ILE A 433 7.84 11.74 -16.18
N ARG A 434 7.77 11.23 -17.43
CA ARG A 434 6.56 11.35 -18.28
C ARG A 434 5.26 10.86 -17.60
N PRO A 435 5.21 9.68 -16.93
CA PRO A 435 4.01 9.24 -16.23
C PRO A 435 3.71 10.09 -14.99
N ARG A 436 4.71 10.82 -14.48
CA ARG A 436 4.68 11.57 -13.21
C ARG A 436 4.37 13.06 -13.39
N ILE A 437 4.37 13.56 -14.64
CA ILE A 437 3.99 14.94 -14.96
C ILE A 437 2.58 15.23 -14.40
N PRO A 438 2.42 16.25 -13.53
CA PRO A 438 1.12 16.64 -13.00
C PRO A 438 0.09 16.89 -14.12
N LEU A 439 -1.16 16.46 -13.93
CA LEU A 439 -2.24 16.68 -14.90
C LEU A 439 -2.34 18.15 -15.34
N VAL A 440 -2.12 19.07 -14.41
CA VAL A 440 -2.12 20.51 -14.67
C VAL A 440 -1.03 20.93 -15.65
N SER A 441 0.16 20.36 -15.54
CA SER A 441 1.24 20.59 -16.49
C SER A 441 0.84 20.06 -17.88
N ARG A 442 0.17 18.91 -17.96
CA ARG A 442 -0.33 18.35 -19.23
C ARG A 442 -1.40 19.24 -19.87
N ILE A 443 -2.35 19.75 -19.08
CA ILE A 443 -3.38 20.69 -19.56
C ILE A 443 -2.74 21.97 -20.08
N GLY A 444 -1.76 22.53 -19.37
CA GLY A 444 -1.06 23.72 -19.85
C GLY A 444 -0.26 23.49 -21.12
N LEU A 445 0.44 22.35 -21.24
CA LEU A 445 1.12 21.98 -22.49
C LEU A 445 0.14 21.79 -23.64
N LEU A 446 -1.00 21.13 -23.40
CA LEU A 446 -2.05 20.96 -24.40
C LEU A 446 -2.64 22.30 -24.83
N ALA A 447 -2.94 23.19 -23.88
CA ALA A 447 -3.49 24.52 -24.18
C ALA A 447 -2.52 25.34 -25.04
N VAL A 448 -1.23 25.35 -24.69
CA VAL A 448 -0.20 26.04 -25.48
C VAL A 448 -0.06 25.42 -26.87
N GLY A 449 -0.01 24.09 -26.97
CA GLY A 449 0.10 23.37 -28.25
C GLY A 449 -1.11 23.58 -29.16
N MET A 450 -2.33 23.51 -28.62
CA MET A 450 -3.56 23.75 -29.37
C MET A 450 -3.68 25.20 -29.82
N SER A 451 -3.28 26.15 -28.98
CA SER A 451 -3.29 27.57 -29.34
C SER A 451 -2.30 27.83 -30.49
N ALA A 452 -1.07 27.32 -30.37
CA ALA A 452 -0.07 27.38 -31.43
C ALA A 452 -0.53 26.78 -32.77
N PHE A 453 -1.18 25.62 -32.71
CA PHE A 453 -1.76 24.97 -33.88
C PHE A 453 -2.86 25.84 -34.51
N TYR A 454 -3.75 26.40 -33.67
CA TYR A 454 -4.78 27.32 -34.11
C TYR A 454 -4.20 28.57 -34.78
N SER A 455 -3.16 29.19 -34.21
CA SER A 455 -2.55 30.38 -34.83
C SER A 455 -1.94 30.06 -36.19
N LEU A 456 -1.24 28.92 -36.33
CA LEU A 456 -0.70 28.47 -37.63
C LEU A 456 -1.82 28.32 -38.65
N LEU A 457 -2.84 27.53 -38.30
CA LEU A 457 -3.95 27.24 -39.20
C LEU A 457 -4.72 28.51 -39.56
N GLY A 458 -4.88 29.43 -38.60
CA GLY A 458 -5.50 30.73 -38.81
C GLY A 458 -4.78 31.56 -39.88
N VAL A 459 -3.45 31.65 -39.85
CA VAL A 459 -2.71 32.36 -40.92
C VAL A 459 -2.87 31.66 -42.25
N VAL A 460 -2.67 30.34 -42.28
CA VAL A 460 -2.70 29.56 -43.53
C VAL A 460 -4.07 29.67 -44.20
N VAL A 461 -5.15 29.54 -43.42
CA VAL A 461 -6.53 29.65 -43.95
C VAL A 461 -6.81 31.07 -44.40
N GLN A 462 -6.52 32.08 -43.56
CA GLN A 462 -6.84 33.47 -43.89
C GLN A 462 -6.10 33.97 -45.12
N ARG A 463 -4.83 33.59 -45.28
CA ARG A 463 -4.00 34.03 -46.43
C ARG A 463 -4.14 33.14 -47.66
N GLY A 464 -4.15 31.82 -47.46
CA GLY A 464 -4.13 30.85 -48.55
C GLY A 464 -5.50 30.54 -49.12
N VAL A 465 -6.52 30.45 -48.27
CA VAL A 465 -7.89 30.06 -48.68
C VAL A 465 -8.80 31.26 -48.82
N CYS A 466 -8.65 32.25 -47.94
CA CYS A 466 -9.55 33.40 -47.81
C CYS A 466 -9.00 34.65 -48.50
N ASN A 467 -8.24 34.47 -49.58
CA ASN A 467 -7.67 35.58 -50.33
C ASN A 467 -8.78 36.35 -51.07
N PRO A 468 -9.01 37.64 -50.74
CA PRO A 468 -10.06 38.45 -51.36
C PRO A 468 -9.89 38.62 -52.87
N ALA A 469 -8.68 38.40 -53.42
CA ALA A 469 -8.43 38.47 -54.86
C ALA A 469 -8.86 37.21 -55.63
N ALA A 470 -9.01 36.06 -54.96
CA ALA A 470 -9.28 34.77 -55.60
C ALA A 470 -10.71 34.26 -55.37
N ALA A 471 -11.23 34.35 -54.14
CA ALA A 471 -12.60 33.96 -53.80
C ALA A 471 -13.03 34.53 -52.43
N PRO A 472 -14.31 34.93 -52.25
CA PRO A 472 -14.82 35.30 -50.93
C PRO A 472 -14.79 34.10 -49.98
N CYS A 473 -14.19 34.29 -48.82
CA CYS A 473 -14.03 33.24 -47.80
C CYS A 473 -15.39 32.80 -47.24
N SER A 474 -15.51 31.50 -46.95
CA SER A 474 -16.70 30.96 -46.28
C SER A 474 -16.95 31.70 -44.96
N PRO A 475 -18.21 32.09 -44.66
CA PRO A 475 -18.55 32.77 -43.40
C PRO A 475 -18.20 31.91 -42.17
N ILE A 476 -18.17 30.59 -42.33
CA ILE A 476 -17.79 29.65 -41.27
C ILE A 476 -16.29 29.77 -40.97
N LEU A 477 -15.45 29.78 -42.00
CA LEU A 477 -14.00 29.87 -41.84
C LEU A 477 -13.57 31.24 -41.30
N THR A 478 -14.17 32.33 -41.80
CA THR A 478 -13.92 33.68 -41.26
C THR A 478 -14.33 33.80 -39.80
N SER A 479 -15.45 33.20 -39.39
CA SER A 479 -15.89 33.20 -37.99
C SER A 479 -14.94 32.39 -37.09
N ILE A 480 -14.53 31.20 -37.53
CA ILE A 480 -13.65 30.31 -36.75
C ILE A 480 -12.26 30.93 -36.60
N PHE A 481 -11.70 31.50 -37.67
CA PHE A 481 -10.38 32.14 -37.68
C PHE A 481 -10.51 33.65 -37.58
N SER A 482 -11.30 34.14 -36.62
CA SER A 482 -11.55 35.57 -36.45
C SER A 482 -10.64 36.20 -35.38
N HIS A 483 -10.56 37.53 -35.45
CA HIS A 483 -9.96 38.38 -34.43
C HIS A 483 -10.60 38.16 -33.04
N GLN A 484 -11.90 37.85 -32.99
CA GLN A 484 -12.64 37.57 -31.75
C GLN A 484 -12.24 36.24 -31.11
N VAL A 485 -12.05 35.18 -31.91
CA VAL A 485 -11.61 33.88 -31.37
C VAL A 485 -10.19 33.98 -30.81
N LEU A 486 -9.31 34.76 -31.44
CA LEU A 486 -7.97 35.05 -30.91
C LEU A 486 -8.01 35.75 -29.55
N LEU A 487 -8.91 36.73 -29.38
CA LEU A 487 -9.12 37.40 -28.09
C LEU A 487 -9.51 36.40 -27.00
N VAL A 488 -10.45 35.49 -27.31
CA VAL A 488 -10.89 34.45 -26.39
C VAL A 488 -9.73 33.53 -26.00
N ILE A 489 -8.92 33.08 -26.97
CA ILE A 489 -7.75 32.23 -26.70
C ILE A 489 -6.72 32.98 -25.83
N ALA A 490 -6.42 34.24 -26.14
CA ALA A 490 -5.52 35.07 -25.34
C ALA A 490 -6.02 35.22 -23.89
N GLY A 491 -7.31 35.47 -23.71
CA GLY A 491 -7.96 35.55 -22.40
C GLY A 491 -7.88 34.23 -21.61
N LEU A 492 -8.16 33.10 -22.26
CA LEU A 492 -8.08 31.76 -21.63
C LEU A 492 -6.65 31.41 -21.21
N LEU A 493 -5.65 31.68 -22.07
CA LEU A 493 -4.24 31.48 -21.73
C LEU A 493 -3.79 32.38 -20.57
N THR A 494 -4.26 33.63 -20.53
CA THR A 494 -4.00 34.55 -19.42
C THR A 494 -4.56 34.01 -18.11
N ALA A 495 -5.83 33.59 -18.11
CA ALA A 495 -6.50 33.03 -16.94
C ALA A 495 -5.78 31.76 -16.44
N LEU A 496 -5.38 30.87 -17.36
CA LEU A 496 -4.62 29.67 -17.04
C LEU A 496 -3.25 30.01 -16.44
N THR A 497 -2.56 31.00 -16.99
CA THR A 497 -1.26 31.49 -16.50
C THR A 497 -1.39 32.02 -15.07
N VAL A 498 -2.36 32.89 -14.79
CA VAL A 498 -2.61 33.44 -13.45
C VAL A 498 -2.90 32.30 -12.46
N TRP A 499 -3.71 31.32 -12.86
CA TRP A 499 -4.00 30.16 -12.04
C TRP A 499 -2.75 29.31 -11.75
N LEU A 500 -1.90 29.06 -12.74
CA LEU A 500 -0.64 28.33 -12.59
C LEU A 500 0.35 29.07 -11.67
N ILE A 501 0.44 30.40 -11.79
CA ILE A 501 1.23 31.26 -10.89
C ILE A 501 0.74 31.11 -9.45
N GLY A 502 -0.56 31.29 -9.21
CA GLY A 502 -1.14 31.16 -7.87
C GLY A 502 -0.92 29.76 -7.28
N ARG A 503 -1.07 28.71 -8.10
CA ARG A 503 -0.80 27.32 -7.70
C ARG A 503 0.68 27.10 -7.36
N ARG A 504 1.60 27.64 -8.16
CA ARG A 504 3.04 27.59 -7.91
C ARG A 504 3.40 28.27 -6.59
N PHE A 505 2.88 29.45 -6.31
CA PHE A 505 3.12 30.14 -5.04
C PHE A 505 2.64 29.33 -3.85
N ARG A 506 1.43 28.74 -3.91
CA ARG A 506 0.92 27.86 -2.85
C ARG A 506 1.84 26.65 -2.64
N PHE A 507 2.27 26.00 -3.71
CA PHE A 507 3.18 24.85 -3.63
C PHE A 507 4.55 25.20 -3.08
N GLN A 508 5.15 26.30 -3.55
CA GLN A 508 6.43 26.78 -3.05
C GLN A 508 6.36 27.12 -1.56
N LYS A 509 5.26 27.76 -1.11
CA LYS A 509 5.02 28.07 0.29
C LYS A 509 4.93 26.79 1.12
N SER A 510 4.11 25.82 0.71
CA SER A 510 3.99 24.53 1.42
C SER A 510 5.32 23.79 1.49
N TYR A 511 6.07 23.72 0.39
CA TYR A 511 7.38 23.08 0.34
C TYR A 511 8.38 23.76 1.30
N ARG A 512 8.46 25.09 1.28
CA ARG A 512 9.35 25.85 2.19
C ARG A 512 9.01 25.66 3.66
N VAL A 513 7.72 25.62 4.01
CA VAL A 513 7.28 25.36 5.39
C VAL A 513 7.72 23.97 5.84
N LEU A 514 7.52 22.94 5.01
CA LEU A 514 7.95 21.58 5.33
C LEU A 514 9.47 21.45 5.44
N GLN A 515 10.21 22.05 4.51
CA GLN A 515 11.68 22.06 4.54
C GLN A 515 12.21 22.77 5.79
N LYS A 516 11.61 23.91 6.17
CA LYS A 516 11.96 24.61 7.40
C LYS A 516 11.76 23.72 8.63
N ASN A 517 10.62 23.03 8.73
CA ASN A 517 10.32 22.12 9.84
C ASN A 517 11.31 20.95 9.92
N ILE A 518 11.72 20.39 8.77
CA ILE A 518 12.75 19.33 8.72
C ILE A 518 14.09 19.89 9.20
N ILE A 519 14.54 21.01 8.64
CA ILE A 519 15.84 21.61 8.96
C ILE A 519 15.92 21.92 10.47
N GLU A 520 14.91 22.59 11.03
CA GLU A 520 14.87 22.94 12.46
C GLU A 520 14.95 21.73 13.39
N ARG A 521 14.49 20.57 12.94
CA ARG A 521 14.48 19.35 13.73
C ARG A 521 15.80 18.58 13.70
N TYR A 522 16.52 18.60 12.57
CA TYR A 522 17.78 17.87 12.41
C TYR A 522 19.03 18.76 12.53
N SER A 523 18.88 20.08 12.60
CA SER A 523 19.99 21.02 12.85
C SER A 523 20.28 21.23 14.35
N ARG A 524 19.46 20.64 15.23
CA ARG A 524 19.66 20.58 16.68
C ARG A 524 20.12 19.18 17.04
#